data_AF-A0A080Z7E7-F1
#
_entry.id   AF-A0A080Z7E7-F1
#
_cell.length_a   1.000
_cell.length_b   1.000
_cell.length_c   1.000
_cell.angle_alpha   90.00
_cell.angle_beta   90.00
_cell.angle_gamma   90.00
#
_symmetry.space_group_name_H-M   'P 1'
#
loop_
_entity.id
_entity.type
_entity.pdbx_description
1 polymer ?
#
loop_
_entity_poly.entity_id
_entity_poly.type
_entity_poly.pdbx_seq_one_letter_code
_entity_poly.pdbx_strand_id
1 'polypeptide(L)'
;MHGSQLCLQFGAPPTTLSGAINAAEMALSRALAGFASARIAWPSLTRQKALSKLISMRQPLVSFTWGFLDGKNYRIQQPSNTDIQNAHYNGWLHDIFVTGILCFSADGLIVWAKQICPGSWNDGDMSLEFRRRLMDPQLNPDFLFGVVAESAFPCADEMTGRILTPLKEGDLNRLLLSVREVAKLLSAAITSIHQAAEWGMGSIEKVYHRLLLPLPYNQDLRQRRLDNLFRLANYRVRSVGISEMRTAFMYGPEDRQFECEP
;
A
#
# COMPACT_ATOMS: atom_id res chain seq x y z
N MET A 1 15.09 -5.24 19.37
CA MET A 1 16.17 -6.05 19.95
C MET A 1 17.44 -5.82 19.13
N HIS A 2 18.53 -5.37 19.76
CA HIS A 2 19.81 -5.13 19.07
C HIS A 2 20.52 -6.47 18.81
N GLY A 3 21.27 -6.59 17.70
CA GLY A 3 21.92 -7.84 17.32
C GLY A 3 22.87 -8.39 18.40
N SER A 4 23.51 -7.52 19.17
CA SER A 4 24.35 -7.88 20.31
C SER A 4 23.58 -8.61 21.43
N GLN A 5 22.32 -8.24 21.66
CA GLN A 5 21.49 -8.87 22.69
C GLN A 5 21.07 -10.29 22.30
N LEU A 6 20.77 -10.51 21.02
CA LEU A 6 20.50 -11.84 20.48
C LEU A 6 21.76 -12.73 20.52
N CYS A 7 22.94 -12.17 20.21
CA CYS A 7 24.21 -12.89 20.32
C CYS A 7 24.45 -13.39 21.75
N LEU A 8 24.21 -12.51 22.74
CA LEU A 8 24.32 -12.86 24.16
C LEU A 8 23.28 -13.92 24.58
N GLN A 9 22.03 -13.78 24.16
CA GLN A 9 20.95 -14.71 24.52
C GLN A 9 21.16 -16.12 23.95
N PHE A 10 21.63 -16.21 22.71
CA PHE A 10 21.80 -17.50 22.01
C PHE A 10 23.24 -18.02 22.04
N GLY A 11 24.17 -17.34 22.72
CA GLY A 11 25.58 -17.74 22.79
C GLY A 11 26.27 -17.83 21.43
N ALA A 12 25.82 -17.03 20.47
CA ALA A 12 26.25 -17.13 19.07
C ALA A 12 27.09 -15.91 18.66
N PRO A 13 28.18 -16.10 17.90
CA PRO A 13 28.90 -15.00 17.28
C PRO A 13 27.99 -14.16 16.37
N PRO A 14 28.23 -12.85 16.22
CA PRO A 14 27.44 -11.98 15.34
C PRO A 14 27.31 -12.49 13.90
N THR A 15 28.37 -13.08 13.36
CA THR A 15 28.40 -13.66 12.01
C THR A 15 27.47 -14.85 11.89
N THR A 16 27.49 -15.78 12.84
CA THR A 16 26.60 -16.94 12.90
C THR A 16 25.14 -16.51 13.01
N LEU A 17 24.83 -15.57 13.91
CA LEU A 17 23.48 -15.06 14.07
C LEU A 17 22.97 -14.37 12.79
N SER A 18 23.79 -13.51 12.18
CA SER A 18 23.45 -12.85 10.92
C SER A 18 23.17 -13.85 9.79
N GLY A 19 24.02 -14.87 9.67
CA GLY A 19 23.82 -15.97 8.71
C GLY A 19 22.51 -16.71 8.93
N ALA A 20 22.19 -17.05 10.18
CA ALA A 20 20.94 -17.73 10.54
C ALA A 20 19.70 -16.87 10.23
N ILE A 21 19.73 -15.57 10.55
CA ILE A 21 18.63 -14.64 10.25
C ILE A 21 18.41 -14.52 8.74
N ASN A 22 19.49 -14.37 7.96
CA ASN A 22 19.39 -14.27 6.51
C ASN A 22 18.83 -15.56 5.88
N ALA A 23 19.26 -16.72 6.39
CA ALA A 23 18.72 -18.01 5.96
C ALA A 23 17.23 -18.16 6.31
N ALA A 24 16.83 -17.73 7.50
CA ALA A 24 15.44 -17.74 7.95
C ALA A 24 14.56 -16.78 7.11
N GLU A 25 15.03 -15.57 6.80
CA GLU A 25 14.31 -14.64 5.92
C GLU A 25 14.12 -15.22 4.51
N MET A 26 15.09 -15.96 3.98
CA MET A 26 14.96 -16.68 2.70
C MET A 26 13.95 -17.83 2.78
N ALA A 27 14.01 -18.63 3.84
CA ALA A 27 13.07 -19.73 4.05
C ALA A 27 11.62 -19.21 4.19
N LEU A 28 11.44 -18.14 4.96
CA LEU A 28 10.15 -17.45 5.12
C LEU A 28 9.62 -16.94 3.78
N SER A 29 10.48 -16.32 2.95
CA SER A 29 10.08 -15.84 1.62
C SER A 29 9.55 -16.97 0.74
N ARG A 30 10.24 -18.12 0.72
CA ARG A 30 9.77 -19.31 -0.01
C ARG A 30 8.45 -19.85 0.54
N ALA A 31 8.30 -19.90 1.86
CA ALA A 31 7.06 -20.36 2.48
C ALA A 31 5.86 -19.46 2.13
N LEU A 32 6.06 -18.13 2.19
CA LEU A 32 5.00 -17.16 1.89
C LEU A 32 4.69 -17.02 0.39
N ALA A 33 5.63 -17.40 -0.50
CA ALA A 33 5.46 -17.29 -1.95
C ALA A 33 4.24 -18.10 -2.45
N GLY A 34 4.12 -19.35 -2.00
CA GLY A 34 3.04 -20.27 -2.40
C GLY A 34 1.83 -20.28 -1.47
N PHE A 35 1.87 -19.55 -0.36
CA PHE A 35 0.83 -19.64 0.65
C PHE A 35 -0.35 -18.71 0.35
N ALA A 36 -1.52 -19.30 0.07
CA ALA A 36 -2.74 -18.58 -0.34
C ALA A 36 -3.12 -17.48 0.67
N SER A 37 -3.10 -17.76 1.97
CA SER A 37 -3.46 -16.80 3.01
C SER A 37 -2.52 -15.59 3.10
N ALA A 38 -1.28 -15.70 2.61
CA ALA A 38 -0.31 -14.60 2.58
C ALA A 38 -0.25 -13.86 1.23
N ARG A 39 -1.04 -14.30 0.25
CA ARG A 39 -0.95 -13.82 -1.14
C ARG A 39 -1.35 -12.34 -1.25
N ILE A 40 -0.54 -11.58 -1.99
CA ILE A 40 -0.86 -10.26 -2.53
C ILE A 40 -1.26 -10.50 -3.99
N ALA A 41 -2.52 -10.23 -4.32
CA ALA A 41 -3.06 -10.47 -5.65
C ALA A 41 -4.04 -9.36 -6.02
N TRP A 42 -4.00 -8.98 -7.29
CA TRP A 42 -4.97 -8.07 -7.86
C TRP A 42 -6.37 -8.68 -7.77
N PRO A 43 -7.40 -7.92 -7.36
CA PRO A 43 -8.75 -8.45 -7.25
C PRO A 43 -9.33 -8.74 -8.64
N SER A 44 -10.03 -9.86 -8.80
CA SER A 44 -10.85 -10.13 -9.99
C SER A 44 -12.00 -9.12 -10.11
N LEU A 45 -12.65 -9.01 -11.27
CA LEU A 45 -13.81 -8.10 -11.41
C LEU A 45 -14.93 -8.40 -10.40
N THR A 46 -15.25 -9.67 -10.18
CA THR A 46 -16.24 -10.08 -9.16
C THR A 46 -15.83 -9.58 -7.78
N ARG A 47 -14.52 -9.65 -7.48
CA ARG A 47 -13.97 -9.13 -6.23
C ARG A 47 -14.01 -7.60 -6.16
N GLN A 48 -13.67 -6.90 -7.23
CA GLN A 48 -13.75 -5.44 -7.30
C GLN A 48 -15.18 -4.97 -7.02
N LYS A 49 -16.20 -5.62 -7.61
CA LYS A 49 -17.62 -5.35 -7.36
C LYS A 49 -18.03 -5.59 -5.90
N ALA A 50 -17.57 -6.69 -5.32
CA ALA A 50 -17.81 -7.00 -3.90
C ALA A 50 -17.21 -5.93 -2.98
N LEU A 51 -15.96 -5.56 -3.20
CA LEU A 51 -15.25 -4.53 -2.41
C LEU A 51 -15.87 -3.15 -2.59
N SER A 52 -16.28 -2.79 -3.81
CA SER A 52 -16.92 -1.49 -4.04
C SER A 52 -18.27 -1.38 -3.37
N LYS A 53 -19.01 -2.49 -3.24
CA LYS A 53 -20.25 -2.52 -2.46
C LYS A 53 -20.00 -2.19 -0.98
N LEU A 54 -18.95 -2.75 -0.36
CA LEU A 54 -18.56 -2.43 1.02
C LEU A 54 -18.27 -0.92 1.17
N ILE A 55 -17.52 -0.36 0.24
CA ILE A 55 -17.16 1.07 0.23
C ILE A 55 -18.42 1.93 0.01
N SER A 56 -19.27 1.56 -0.95
CA SER A 56 -20.51 2.28 -1.29
C SER A 56 -21.52 2.29 -0.16
N MET A 57 -21.55 1.27 0.70
CA MET A 57 -22.41 1.26 1.89
C MET A 57 -21.99 2.34 2.91
N ARG A 58 -20.70 2.67 2.97
CA ARG A 58 -20.18 3.73 3.85
C ARG A 58 -20.15 5.10 3.21
N GLN A 59 -19.84 5.17 1.91
CA GLN A 59 -19.77 6.42 1.15
C GLN A 59 -20.40 6.23 -0.24
N PRO A 60 -21.72 6.50 -0.38
CA PRO A 60 -22.44 6.34 -1.65
C PRO A 60 -21.97 7.26 -2.78
N LEU A 61 -21.16 8.29 -2.49
CA LEU A 61 -20.61 9.17 -3.52
C LEU A 61 -19.43 8.56 -4.30
N VAL A 62 -18.87 7.43 -3.86
CA VAL A 62 -17.73 6.75 -4.51
C VAL A 62 -18.01 5.26 -4.78
N SER A 63 -19.18 4.94 -5.34
CA SER A 63 -19.73 3.59 -5.43
C SER A 63 -18.92 2.56 -6.25
N PHE A 64 -18.00 3.04 -7.11
CA PHE A 64 -17.19 2.18 -7.96
C PHE A 64 -15.73 2.03 -7.48
N THR A 65 -15.40 2.61 -6.33
CA THR A 65 -14.09 2.47 -5.71
C THR A 65 -13.99 1.13 -4.99
N TRP A 66 -13.00 0.30 -5.32
CA TRP A 66 -12.75 -1.00 -4.66
C TRP A 66 -11.54 -1.01 -3.73
N GLY A 67 -10.69 0.02 -3.80
CA GLY A 67 -9.46 0.07 -3.02
C GLY A 67 -8.90 1.48 -2.85
N PHE A 68 -7.82 1.55 -2.08
CA PHE A 68 -7.16 2.77 -1.66
C PHE A 68 -5.68 2.67 -1.98
N LEU A 69 -5.16 3.67 -2.69
CA LEU A 69 -3.78 3.76 -3.13
C LEU A 69 -3.07 4.84 -2.33
N ASP A 70 -1.87 4.52 -1.84
CA ASP A 70 -1.08 5.47 -1.07
C ASP A 70 0.41 5.27 -1.23
N GLY A 71 1.13 6.39 -1.20
CA GLY A 71 2.58 6.46 -1.28
C GLY A 71 3.22 6.18 0.08
N LYS A 72 4.43 5.60 0.07
CA LYS A 72 5.18 5.33 1.30
C LYS A 72 6.67 5.49 1.14
N ASN A 73 7.24 6.26 2.06
CA ASN A 73 8.68 6.44 2.21
C ASN A 73 9.22 5.55 3.33
N TYR A 74 10.24 4.75 3.02
CA TYR A 74 10.99 3.96 4.00
C TYR A 74 12.42 4.46 4.08
N ARG A 75 12.87 4.79 5.29
CA ARG A 75 14.28 5.18 5.52
C ARG A 75 15.20 4.03 5.15
N ILE A 76 16.31 4.33 4.52
CA ILE A 76 17.36 3.35 4.24
C ILE A 76 18.66 3.71 4.93
N GLN A 77 19.50 2.71 5.16
CA GLN A 77 20.88 2.92 5.56
C GLN A 77 21.60 3.73 4.49
N GLN A 78 22.35 4.75 4.92
CA GLN A 78 23.10 5.63 4.04
C GLN A 78 24.08 4.82 3.17
N PRO A 79 23.92 4.83 1.83
CA PRO A 79 24.88 4.22 0.92
C PRO A 79 26.22 4.96 1.00
N SER A 80 27.34 4.23 0.89
CA SER A 80 28.67 4.84 0.81
C SER A 80 28.96 5.52 -0.53
N ASN A 81 28.22 5.15 -1.58
CA ASN A 81 28.33 5.73 -2.91
C ASN A 81 27.43 6.98 -3.03
N THR A 82 28.05 8.10 -3.40
CA THR A 82 27.40 9.41 -3.48
C THR A 82 26.30 9.49 -4.53
N ASP A 83 26.45 8.84 -5.69
CA ASP A 83 25.42 8.85 -6.74
C ASP A 83 24.17 8.10 -6.29
N ILE A 84 24.36 6.95 -5.63
CA ILE A 84 23.26 6.18 -5.04
C ILE A 84 22.60 6.97 -3.92
N GLN A 85 23.38 7.64 -3.08
CA GLN A 85 22.86 8.51 -2.03
C GLN A 85 22.01 9.65 -2.63
N ASN A 86 22.50 10.32 -3.67
CA ASN A 86 21.78 11.41 -4.34
C ASN A 86 20.48 10.93 -4.99
N ALA A 87 20.49 9.75 -5.62
CA ALA A 87 19.29 9.16 -6.22
C ALA A 87 18.20 8.86 -5.17
N HIS A 88 18.61 8.49 -3.96
CA HIS A 88 17.71 8.17 -2.84
C HIS A 88 17.44 9.33 -1.89
N TYR A 89 18.08 10.48 -2.09
CA TYR A 89 17.87 11.65 -1.26
C TYR A 89 16.51 12.28 -1.57
N ASN A 90 15.69 12.45 -0.54
CA ASN A 90 14.41 13.11 -0.65
C ASN A 90 14.56 14.57 -0.20
N GLY A 91 14.43 15.51 -1.15
CA GLY A 91 14.62 16.93 -0.88
C GLY A 91 13.59 17.56 0.08
N TRP A 92 12.41 16.95 0.23
CA TRP A 92 11.36 17.41 1.14
C TRP A 92 11.58 16.91 2.57
N LEU A 93 11.98 15.64 2.73
CA LEU A 93 12.18 15.01 4.02
C LEU A 93 13.62 15.17 4.56
N HIS A 94 14.52 15.75 3.77
CA HIS A 94 15.92 16.00 4.11
C HIS A 94 16.71 14.76 4.59
N ASP A 95 16.38 13.58 4.04
CA ASP A 95 17.01 12.31 4.41
C ASP A 95 16.90 11.30 3.23
N ILE A 96 17.47 10.11 3.39
CA ILE A 96 17.60 9.08 2.34
C ILE A 96 16.49 8.04 2.47
N PHE A 97 15.69 7.90 1.41
CA PHE A 97 14.53 7.01 1.38
C PHE A 97 14.53 6.12 0.15
N VAL A 98 13.79 5.02 0.27
CA VAL A 98 13.11 4.43 -0.88
C VAL A 98 11.64 4.74 -0.80
N THR A 99 11.05 5.01 -1.95
CA THR A 99 9.63 5.26 -2.10
C THR A 99 8.97 3.98 -2.61
N GLY A 100 7.70 3.79 -2.26
CA GLY A 100 6.87 2.69 -2.72
C GLY A 100 5.41 3.09 -2.70
N ILE A 101 4.57 2.28 -3.34
CA ILE A 101 3.12 2.46 -3.33
C ILE A 101 2.48 1.17 -2.85
N LEU A 102 1.49 1.31 -1.98
CA LEU A 102 0.62 0.24 -1.52
C LEU A 102 -0.81 0.49 -1.98
N CYS A 103 -1.47 -0.58 -2.42
CA CYS A 103 -2.89 -0.59 -2.67
C CYS A 103 -3.58 -1.55 -1.69
N PHE A 104 -4.53 -1.02 -0.94
CA PHE A 104 -5.33 -1.76 0.02
C PHE A 104 -6.76 -1.93 -0.48
N SER A 105 -7.35 -3.10 -0.26
CA SER A 105 -8.78 -3.33 -0.46
C SER A 105 -9.59 -2.96 0.78
N ALA A 106 -10.91 -2.82 0.62
CA ALA A 106 -11.84 -2.47 1.72
C ALA A 106 -11.79 -3.44 2.91
N ASP A 107 -11.50 -4.71 2.67
CA ASP A 107 -11.30 -5.75 3.69
C ASP A 107 -9.87 -5.77 4.28
N GLY A 108 -9.10 -4.71 4.07
CA GLY A 108 -7.81 -4.47 4.73
C GLY A 108 -6.65 -5.32 4.22
N LEU A 109 -6.76 -5.93 3.03
CA LEU A 109 -5.67 -6.67 2.42
C LEU A 109 -4.83 -5.76 1.52
N ILE A 110 -3.52 -6.01 1.47
CA ILE A 110 -2.65 -5.49 0.44
C ILE A 110 -2.92 -6.31 -0.84
N VAL A 111 -3.43 -5.65 -1.87
CA VAL A 111 -3.75 -6.29 -3.16
C VAL A 111 -2.73 -5.97 -4.25
N TRP A 112 -1.97 -4.90 -4.06
CA TRP A 112 -0.83 -4.57 -4.89
C TRP A 112 0.20 -3.78 -4.10
N ALA A 113 1.46 -3.99 -4.41
CA ALA A 113 2.57 -3.26 -3.84
C ALA A 113 3.66 -3.10 -4.90
N LYS A 114 4.21 -1.89 -5.01
CA LYS A 114 5.45 -1.64 -5.73
C LYS A 114 6.43 -0.97 -4.80
N GLN A 115 7.63 -1.50 -4.76
CA GLN A 115 8.69 -1.07 -3.86
C GLN A 115 9.94 -0.86 -4.69
N ILE A 116 10.91 -0.12 -4.14
CA ILE A 116 12.25 0.09 -4.73
C ILE A 116 12.30 1.24 -5.74
N CYS A 117 11.36 2.18 -5.68
CA CYS A 117 11.54 3.42 -6.42
C CYS A 117 12.62 4.27 -5.70
N PRO A 118 13.50 4.96 -6.45
CA PRO A 118 14.42 5.95 -5.89
C PRO A 118 13.67 6.96 -5.01
N GLY A 119 14.28 7.37 -3.90
CA GLY A 119 13.69 8.31 -2.94
C GLY A 119 13.32 9.69 -3.51
N SER A 120 13.92 10.01 -4.66
CA SER A 120 13.66 11.20 -5.47
C SER A 120 12.39 11.13 -6.33
N TRP A 121 11.80 9.95 -6.53
CA TRP A 121 10.60 9.78 -7.36
C TRP A 121 9.35 10.30 -6.64
N ASN A 122 8.48 10.96 -7.40
CA ASN A 122 7.15 11.35 -6.93
C ASN A 122 6.11 10.24 -7.18
N ASP A 123 4.90 10.42 -6.64
CA ASP A 123 3.81 9.45 -6.74
C ASP A 123 3.34 9.20 -8.19
N GLY A 124 3.48 10.19 -9.07
CA GLY A 124 3.20 10.05 -10.50
C GLY A 124 4.13 9.08 -11.22
N ASP A 125 5.43 9.21 -10.97
CA ASP A 125 6.46 8.32 -11.54
C ASP A 125 6.32 6.89 -10.99
N MET A 126 6.03 6.78 -9.70
CA MET A 126 5.85 5.49 -9.05
C MET A 126 4.60 4.74 -9.55
N SER A 127 3.49 5.47 -9.79
CA SER A 127 2.17 4.90 -10.11
C SER A 127 2.03 4.39 -11.54
N LEU A 128 2.99 4.61 -12.44
CA LEU A 128 2.90 4.19 -13.84
C LEU A 128 2.51 2.72 -14.02
N GLU A 129 3.13 1.82 -13.25
CA GLU A 129 2.85 0.38 -13.33
C GLU A 129 1.46 0.02 -12.77
N PHE A 130 1.03 0.74 -11.73
CA PHE A 130 -0.32 0.60 -11.19
C PHE A 130 -1.37 1.04 -12.22
N ARG A 131 -1.14 2.19 -12.88
CA ARG A 131 -2.00 2.71 -13.95
C ARG A 131 -2.10 1.74 -15.12
N ARG A 132 -0.98 1.11 -15.53
CA ARG A 132 -1.00 0.05 -16.55
C ARG A 132 -1.89 -1.12 -16.16
N ARG A 133 -1.85 -1.57 -14.90
CA ARG A 133 -2.74 -2.64 -14.41
C ARG A 133 -4.20 -2.23 -14.37
N LEU A 134 -4.49 -0.98 -13.99
CA LEU A 134 -5.86 -0.44 -14.06
C LEU A 134 -6.38 -0.30 -15.50
N MET A 135 -5.49 -0.17 -16.49
CA MET A 135 -5.85 -0.11 -17.91
C MET A 135 -5.95 -1.48 -18.57
N ASP A 136 -5.30 -2.50 -18.01
CA ASP A 136 -5.30 -3.86 -18.56
C ASP A 136 -6.73 -4.45 -18.54
N PRO A 137 -7.34 -4.72 -19.72
CA PRO A 137 -8.69 -5.29 -19.78
C PRO A 137 -8.81 -6.67 -19.14
N GLN A 138 -7.72 -7.40 -18.94
CA GLN A 138 -7.75 -8.69 -18.23
C GLN A 138 -7.84 -8.50 -16.71
N LEU A 139 -7.22 -7.44 -16.17
CA LEU A 139 -7.19 -7.16 -14.74
C LEU A 139 -8.34 -6.25 -14.29
N ASN A 140 -8.71 -5.28 -15.12
CA ASN A 140 -9.77 -4.30 -14.85
C ASN A 140 -10.66 -4.12 -16.10
N PRO A 141 -11.45 -5.15 -16.46
CA PRO A 141 -12.30 -5.15 -17.66
C PRO A 141 -13.39 -4.08 -17.64
N ASP A 142 -13.85 -3.68 -16.45
CA ASP A 142 -14.89 -2.67 -16.27
C ASP A 142 -14.25 -1.34 -15.86
N PHE A 143 -14.31 -0.36 -16.76
CA PHE A 143 -13.64 0.94 -16.58
C PHE A 143 -14.26 1.81 -15.50
N LEU A 144 -15.47 1.48 -15.02
CA LEU A 144 -16.11 2.20 -13.93
C LEU A 144 -15.37 1.95 -12.61
N PHE A 145 -14.77 0.77 -12.46
CA PHE A 145 -14.16 0.32 -11.21
C PHE A 145 -12.74 0.85 -11.06
N GLY A 146 -12.47 1.40 -9.88
CA GLY A 146 -11.27 2.16 -9.62
C GLY A 146 -10.84 2.19 -8.16
N VAL A 147 -9.88 3.07 -7.87
CA VAL A 147 -9.35 3.29 -6.52
C VAL A 147 -9.39 4.76 -6.15
N VAL A 148 -9.36 5.04 -4.86
CA VAL A 148 -9.12 6.38 -4.33
C VAL A 148 -7.63 6.53 -4.02
N ALA A 149 -7.05 7.68 -4.34
CA ALA A 149 -5.64 7.97 -4.10
C ALA A 149 -5.44 9.39 -3.54
N GLU A 150 -4.24 9.67 -3.05
CA GLU A 150 -3.84 11.02 -2.63
C GLU A 150 -3.79 11.97 -3.84
N SER A 151 -3.96 13.28 -3.59
CA SER A 151 -3.91 14.33 -4.63
C SER A 151 -2.59 14.43 -5.42
N ALA A 152 -1.52 13.79 -4.94
CA ALA A 152 -0.23 13.70 -5.63
C ALA A 152 -0.26 12.70 -6.80
N PHE A 153 -1.23 11.79 -6.83
CA PHE A 153 -1.38 10.82 -7.91
C PHE A 153 -2.00 11.45 -9.17
N PRO A 154 -1.47 11.14 -10.36
CA PRO A 154 -1.95 11.72 -11.61
C PRO A 154 -3.34 11.17 -11.95
N CYS A 155 -4.31 12.08 -12.06
CA CYS A 155 -5.67 11.82 -12.51
C CYS A 155 -5.94 12.60 -13.81
N ALA A 156 -5.24 12.22 -14.89
CA ALA A 156 -5.43 12.80 -16.22
C ALA A 156 -5.73 11.70 -17.24
N ASP A 157 -6.40 12.11 -18.32
CA ASP A 157 -6.71 11.28 -19.49
C ASP A 157 -7.41 9.97 -19.11
N GLU A 158 -6.77 8.85 -19.39
CA GLU A 158 -7.25 7.48 -19.24
C GLU A 158 -7.58 7.08 -17.79
N MET A 159 -7.04 7.82 -16.81
CA MET A 159 -7.27 7.57 -15.38
C MET A 159 -8.53 8.26 -14.85
N THR A 160 -9.16 9.13 -15.66
CA THR A 160 -10.38 9.85 -15.26
C THR A 160 -11.48 8.87 -14.89
N GLY A 161 -12.01 9.00 -13.68
CA GLY A 161 -13.04 8.09 -13.13
C GLY A 161 -12.49 6.77 -12.57
N ARG A 162 -11.25 6.38 -12.88
CA ARG A 162 -10.59 5.16 -12.36
C ARG A 162 -9.74 5.43 -11.13
N ILE A 163 -9.07 6.58 -11.07
CA ILE A 163 -8.35 7.03 -9.88
C ILE A 163 -9.05 8.29 -9.39
N LEU A 164 -9.70 8.21 -8.24
CA LEU A 164 -10.35 9.36 -7.63
C LEU A 164 -9.40 10.02 -6.65
N THR A 165 -9.08 11.29 -6.89
CA THR A 165 -8.26 12.11 -5.99
C THR A 165 -9.08 13.31 -5.51
N PRO A 166 -8.84 13.80 -4.28
CA PRO A 166 -9.50 14.99 -3.80
C PRO A 166 -9.01 16.22 -4.59
N LEU A 167 -9.90 17.19 -4.79
CA LEU A 167 -9.60 18.42 -5.51
C LEU A 167 -8.66 19.31 -4.69
N LYS A 168 -7.67 19.90 -5.36
CA LYS A 168 -6.86 20.96 -4.75
C LYS A 168 -7.67 22.25 -4.66
N GLU A 169 -7.37 23.08 -3.67
CA GLU A 169 -8.09 24.34 -3.42
C GLU A 169 -8.11 25.26 -4.66
N GLY A 170 -7.01 25.30 -5.42
CA GLY A 170 -6.92 26.05 -6.68
C GLY A 170 -7.84 25.53 -7.79
N ASP A 171 -8.11 24.22 -7.84
CA ASP A 171 -8.96 23.61 -8.87
C ASP A 171 -10.44 23.83 -8.58
N LEU A 172 -10.84 23.83 -7.30
CA LEU A 172 -12.20 24.19 -6.87
C LEU A 172 -12.59 25.60 -7.32
N ASN A 173 -11.63 26.53 -7.28
CA ASN A 173 -11.86 27.93 -7.68
C ASN A 173 -12.03 28.10 -9.20
N ARG A 174 -11.52 27.16 -9.99
CA ARG A 174 -11.66 27.14 -11.46
C ARG A 174 -12.99 26.56 -11.94
N LEU A 175 -13.72 25.86 -11.07
CA LEU A 175 -15.03 25.30 -11.39
C LEU A 175 -16.12 26.37 -11.44
N LEU A 176 -17.10 26.13 -12.32
CA LEU A 176 -18.34 26.89 -12.40
C LEU A 176 -19.07 26.88 -11.04
N LEU A 177 -19.67 28.01 -10.68
CA LEU A 177 -20.35 28.18 -9.38
C LEU A 177 -21.46 27.14 -9.16
N SER A 178 -22.17 26.74 -10.21
CA SER A 178 -23.26 25.77 -10.15
C SER A 178 -22.83 24.35 -9.75
N VAL A 179 -21.59 23.96 -10.05
CA VAL A 179 -21.07 22.61 -9.76
C VAL A 179 -20.13 22.58 -8.55
N ARG A 180 -19.73 23.75 -8.05
CA ARG A 180 -18.72 23.90 -7.00
C ARG A 180 -19.12 23.19 -5.71
N GLU A 181 -20.38 23.31 -5.28
CA GLU A 181 -20.83 22.67 -4.04
C GLU A 181 -20.87 21.14 -4.15
N VAL A 182 -21.33 20.61 -5.29
CA VAL A 182 -21.32 19.16 -5.54
C VAL A 182 -19.88 18.63 -5.60
N ALA A 183 -18.98 19.36 -6.27
CA ALA A 183 -17.57 19.01 -6.35
C ALA A 183 -16.87 19.03 -4.98
N LYS A 184 -17.21 20.00 -4.11
CA LYS A 184 -16.73 20.04 -2.72
C LYS A 184 -17.19 18.82 -1.93
N LEU A 185 -18.47 18.45 -2.04
CA LEU A 185 -19.02 17.27 -1.36
C LEU A 185 -18.33 15.99 -1.80
N LEU A 186 -18.14 15.80 -3.12
CA LEU A 186 -17.43 14.66 -3.67
C LEU A 186 -15.97 14.65 -3.21
N SER A 187 -15.27 15.79 -3.26
CA SER A 187 -13.89 15.90 -2.80
C SER A 187 -13.75 15.56 -1.31
N ALA A 188 -14.67 16.05 -0.46
CA ALA A 188 -14.67 15.73 0.96
C ALA A 188 -14.93 14.24 1.21
N ALA A 189 -15.82 13.62 0.43
CA ALA A 189 -16.07 12.18 0.47
C ALA A 189 -14.82 11.38 0.08
N ILE A 190 -14.10 11.79 -0.96
CA ILE A 190 -12.84 11.17 -1.39
C ILE A 190 -11.79 11.30 -0.28
N THR A 191 -11.57 12.49 0.27
CA THR A 191 -10.63 12.70 1.39
C THR A 191 -10.98 11.83 2.59
N SER A 192 -12.26 11.79 2.97
CA SER A 192 -12.71 11.02 4.13
C SER A 192 -12.44 9.53 3.99
N ILE A 193 -12.63 8.96 2.79
CA ILE A 193 -12.46 7.53 2.58
C ILE A 193 -11.01 7.15 2.28
N HIS A 194 -10.22 8.07 1.72
CA HIS A 194 -8.78 7.88 1.51
C HIS A 194 -8.03 7.64 2.83
N GLN A 195 -8.53 8.17 3.96
CA GLN A 195 -8.02 7.88 5.31
C GLN A 195 -7.90 6.36 5.61
N ALA A 196 -8.66 5.51 4.92
CA ALA A 196 -8.51 4.07 5.01
C ALA A 196 -7.10 3.58 4.63
N ALA A 197 -6.43 4.21 3.67
CA ALA A 197 -5.06 3.86 3.32
C ALA A 197 -4.08 4.14 4.45
N GLU A 198 -4.28 5.24 5.20
CA GLU A 198 -3.48 5.56 6.38
C GLU A 198 -3.66 4.49 7.48
N TRP A 199 -4.89 4.02 7.70
CA TRP A 199 -5.16 2.89 8.61
C TRP A 199 -4.47 1.61 8.15
N GLY A 200 -4.52 1.32 6.85
CA GLY A 200 -3.79 0.20 6.23
C GLY A 200 -2.30 0.28 6.51
N MET A 201 -1.68 1.43 6.21
CA MET A 201 -0.26 1.70 6.45
C MET A 201 0.11 1.55 7.93
N GLY A 202 -0.63 2.24 8.80
CA GLY A 202 -0.41 2.24 10.24
C GLY A 202 -0.53 0.85 10.84
N SER A 203 -1.44 0.02 10.34
CA SER A 203 -1.61 -1.36 10.82
C SER A 203 -0.37 -2.23 10.57
N ILE A 204 0.35 -2.01 9.46
CA ILE A 204 1.58 -2.73 9.13
C ILE A 204 2.71 -2.23 10.03
N GLU A 205 2.88 -0.91 10.15
CA GLU A 205 4.00 -0.32 10.90
C GLU A 205 3.91 -0.55 12.41
N LYS A 206 2.70 -0.50 12.98
CA LYS A 206 2.44 -0.82 14.39
C LYS A 206 2.85 -2.25 14.73
N VAL A 207 2.62 -3.20 13.82
CA VAL A 207 2.96 -4.62 14.02
C VAL A 207 4.43 -4.89 13.70
N TYR A 208 4.93 -4.32 12.62
CA TYR A 208 6.28 -4.54 12.10
C TYR A 208 7.13 -3.29 12.27
N HIS A 209 7.48 -2.97 13.52
CA HIS A 209 8.31 -1.81 13.88
C HIS A 209 9.66 -1.76 13.14
N ARG A 210 10.11 -2.87 12.52
CA ARG A 210 11.28 -2.86 11.63
C ARG A 210 11.16 -1.87 10.48
N LEU A 211 9.94 -1.58 10.01
CA LEU A 211 9.67 -0.58 8.97
C LEU A 211 9.95 0.86 9.41
N LEU A 212 9.91 1.13 10.72
CA LEU A 212 10.22 2.44 11.30
C LEU A 212 11.74 2.67 11.47
N LEU A 213 12.55 1.62 11.25
CA LEU A 213 14.01 1.68 11.33
C LEU A 213 14.61 1.71 9.92
N PRO A 214 15.82 2.28 9.75
CA PRO A 214 16.53 2.23 8.47
C PRO A 214 16.62 0.81 7.92
N LEU A 215 16.05 0.61 6.74
CA LEU A 215 16.11 -0.63 5.99
C LEU A 215 17.49 -0.79 5.34
N PRO A 216 17.90 -2.02 5.00
CA PRO A 216 19.18 -2.26 4.34
C PRO A 216 19.32 -1.43 3.06
N TYR A 217 20.53 -0.91 2.82
CA TYR A 217 20.84 -0.27 1.55
C TYR A 217 20.79 -1.30 0.40
N ASN A 218 21.19 -2.55 0.68
CA ASN A 218 21.16 -3.66 -0.27
C ASN A 218 19.71 -3.87 -0.76
N GLN A 219 19.53 -3.71 -2.06
CA GLN A 219 18.23 -3.70 -2.71
C GLN A 219 17.50 -5.05 -2.58
N ASP A 220 18.19 -6.16 -2.84
CA ASP A 220 17.59 -7.50 -2.81
C ASP A 220 17.15 -7.89 -1.41
N LEU A 221 17.98 -7.59 -0.40
CA LEU A 221 17.66 -7.85 1.00
C LEU A 221 16.48 -6.99 1.45
N ARG A 222 16.47 -5.71 1.07
CA ARG A 222 15.38 -4.81 1.38
C ARG A 222 14.07 -5.27 0.73
N GLN A 223 14.09 -5.60 -0.55
CA GLN A 223 12.93 -6.11 -1.28
C GLN A 223 12.38 -7.37 -0.61
N ARG A 224 13.21 -8.37 -0.37
CA ARG A 224 12.80 -9.62 0.29
C ARG A 224 12.15 -9.35 1.65
N ARG A 225 12.76 -8.47 2.45
CA ARG A 225 12.23 -8.13 3.77
C ARG A 225 10.86 -7.49 3.67
N LEU A 226 10.69 -6.52 2.77
CA LEU A 226 9.42 -5.85 2.60
C LEU A 226 8.34 -6.80 2.05
N ASP A 227 8.67 -7.62 1.05
CA ASP A 227 7.77 -8.64 0.50
C ASP A 227 7.29 -9.61 1.60
N ASN A 228 8.20 -10.07 2.46
CA ASN A 228 7.87 -10.92 3.58
C ASN A 228 6.91 -10.23 4.56
N LEU A 229 7.20 -8.98 4.94
CA LEU A 229 6.37 -8.22 5.89
C LEU A 229 4.96 -7.97 5.35
N PHE A 230 4.82 -7.64 4.07
CA PHE A 230 3.52 -7.40 3.46
C PHE A 230 2.70 -8.68 3.31
N ARG A 231 3.34 -9.79 2.92
CA ARG A 231 2.68 -11.11 2.88
C ARG A 231 2.24 -11.56 4.28
N LEU A 232 3.07 -11.32 5.30
CA LEU A 232 2.69 -11.56 6.70
C LEU A 232 1.56 -10.65 7.17
N ALA A 233 1.49 -9.39 6.69
CA ALA A 233 0.37 -8.50 6.98
C ALA A 233 -0.95 -9.10 6.44
N ASN A 234 -0.97 -9.54 5.17
CA ASN A 234 -2.13 -10.24 4.62
C ASN A 234 -2.48 -11.52 5.38
N TYR A 235 -1.48 -12.34 5.72
CA TYR A 235 -1.69 -13.54 6.52
C TYR A 235 -2.34 -13.23 7.86
N ARG A 236 -1.87 -12.20 8.56
CA ARG A 236 -2.44 -11.75 9.83
C ARG A 236 -3.89 -11.31 9.66
N VAL A 237 -4.18 -10.49 8.65
CA VAL A 237 -5.55 -10.01 8.39
C VAL A 237 -6.50 -11.18 8.09
N ARG A 238 -6.08 -12.14 7.26
CA ARG A 238 -6.91 -13.32 6.94
C ARG A 238 -7.07 -14.31 8.10
N SER A 239 -6.06 -14.46 8.94
CA SER A 239 -6.09 -15.47 10.02
C SER A 239 -6.77 -14.96 11.28
N VAL A 240 -6.54 -13.69 11.62
CA VAL A 240 -7.02 -13.10 12.87
C VAL A 240 -8.26 -12.22 12.63
N GLY A 241 -8.47 -11.74 11.41
CA GLY A 241 -9.60 -10.86 11.07
C GLY A 241 -9.45 -9.41 11.57
N ILE A 242 -8.30 -9.04 12.16
CA ILE A 242 -8.09 -7.72 12.78
C ILE A 242 -7.38 -6.78 11.80
N SER A 243 -8.14 -5.80 11.29
CA SER A 243 -7.65 -4.63 10.56
C SER A 243 -8.58 -3.44 10.82
N GLU A 244 -8.03 -2.25 11.04
CA GLU A 244 -8.82 -1.01 11.21
C GLU A 244 -9.71 -0.76 9.99
N MET A 245 -9.22 -1.07 8.78
CA MET A 245 -10.01 -0.99 7.54
C MET A 245 -11.19 -1.96 7.55
N ARG A 246 -10.99 -3.21 8.02
CA ARG A 246 -12.08 -4.19 8.14
C ARG A 246 -13.15 -3.70 9.09
N THR A 247 -12.77 -3.19 10.26
CA THR A 247 -13.71 -2.61 11.22
C THR A 247 -14.48 -1.43 10.62
N ALA A 248 -13.86 -0.68 9.70
CA ALA A 248 -14.51 0.45 9.05
C ALA A 248 -15.49 0.04 7.93
N PHE A 249 -15.19 -1.01 7.16
CA PHE A 249 -15.98 -1.34 5.96
C PHE A 249 -16.83 -2.61 6.08
N MET A 250 -16.61 -3.43 7.12
CA MET A 250 -17.35 -4.68 7.36
C MET A 250 -18.14 -4.57 8.66
N TYR A 251 -19.47 -4.52 8.57
CA TYR A 251 -20.34 -4.21 9.71
C TYR A 251 -21.01 -5.46 10.31
N GLY A 252 -21.04 -6.59 9.60
CA GLY A 252 -21.64 -7.83 10.11
C GLY A 252 -21.16 -9.12 9.44
N PRO A 253 -21.56 -10.30 9.97
CA PRO A 253 -21.21 -11.62 9.43
C PRO A 253 -21.59 -11.80 7.95
N GLU A 254 -22.67 -11.16 7.53
CA GLU A 254 -23.17 -11.13 6.15
C GLU A 254 -22.17 -10.51 5.17
N ASP A 255 -21.33 -9.58 5.61
CA ASP A 255 -20.30 -8.96 4.75
C ASP A 255 -19.13 -9.91 4.48
N ARG A 256 -19.02 -11.03 5.24
CA ARG A 256 -18.01 -12.06 4.99
C ARG A 256 -18.19 -12.75 3.65
N GLN A 257 -19.38 -12.68 3.04
CA GLN A 257 -19.60 -13.15 1.67
C GLN A 257 -18.75 -12.40 0.64
N PHE A 258 -18.26 -11.20 1.00
CA PHE A 258 -17.36 -10.39 0.20
C PHE A 258 -15.88 -10.64 0.54
N GLU A 259 -15.56 -11.58 1.46
CA GLU A 259 -14.19 -12.04 1.74
C GLU A 259 -13.73 -13.09 0.71
N CYS A 260 -12.42 -13.30 0.57
CA CYS A 260 -11.89 -14.14 -0.52
C CYS A 260 -12.39 -15.58 -0.37
N GLU A 261 -12.79 -16.22 -1.47
CA GLU A 261 -12.54 -17.66 -1.57
C GLU A 261 -11.02 -17.88 -1.63
N PRO A 262 -10.49 -18.87 -0.90
CA PRO A 262 -9.04 -19.11 -0.76
C PRO A 262 -8.29 -19.33 -2.08
#